data_AF-A0A433SHR8-F1
#
_entry.id   AF-A0A433SHR8-F1
#
_cell.length_a   1.000
_cell.length_b   1.000
_cell.length_c   1.000
_cell.angle_alpha   90.00
_cell.angle_beta   90.00
_cell.angle_gamma   90.00
#
_symmetry.space_group_name_H-M   'P 1'
#
loop_
_entity.id
_entity.type
_entity.pdbx_description
1 polymer ?
#
loop_
_entity_poly.entity_id
_entity_poly.type
_entity_poly.pdbx_seq_one_letter_code
_entity_poly.pdbx_strand_id
1 'polypeptide(L)'
;MALYQLTLFYPNLRSQAVNVRKIRAVVEECAGHNWRVLSAGEQVCAIVFVTETPKDQLRKLLVGFEGSEQFQFLLIEVADPIQGFLSKDTWKWIQSHLGDKKA
;
A
#
# COMPACT_ATOMS: atom_id res chain seq x y z
N MET A 1 13.86 -4.46 6.55
CA MET A 1 12.68 -4.59 5.68
C MET A 1 11.43 -4.30 6.51
N ALA A 2 10.52 -3.46 6.02
CA ALA A 2 9.30 -3.07 6.73
C ALA A 2 8.05 -3.31 5.87
N LEU A 3 6.95 -3.64 6.52
CA LEU A 3 5.63 -3.84 5.90
C LEU A 3 4.85 -2.53 5.96
N TYR A 4 4.27 -2.11 4.83
CA TYR A 4 3.46 -0.91 4.73
C TYR A 4 2.09 -1.21 4.12
N GLN A 5 1.09 -0.46 4.55
CA GLN A 5 -0.20 -0.33 3.88
C GLN A 5 -0.32 1.07 3.30
N LEU A 6 -0.57 1.16 2.00
CA LEU A 6 -0.91 2.38 1.28
C LEU A 6 -2.39 2.34 0.88
N THR A 7 -3.16 3.28 1.39
CA THR A 7 -4.59 3.42 1.05
C THR A 7 -4.78 4.69 0.25
N LEU A 8 -5.37 4.55 -0.95
CA LEU A 8 -5.66 5.62 -1.90
C LEU A 8 -7.15 5.94 -1.85
N PHE A 9 -7.47 7.23 -1.77
CA PHE A 9 -8.83 7.75 -1.72
C PHE A 9 -9.05 8.66 -2.94
N TYR A 10 -10.12 8.41 -3.67
CA TYR A 10 -10.46 9.16 -4.88
C TYR A 10 -11.97 9.14 -5.15
N PRO A 11 -12.54 10.14 -5.84
CA PRO A 11 -13.98 10.23 -6.06
C PRO A 11 -14.50 9.13 -6.99
N ASN A 12 -13.73 8.78 -8.02
CA ASN A 12 -13.96 7.61 -8.87
C ASN A 12 -12.66 7.16 -9.56
N LEU A 13 -12.54 5.87 -9.84
CA LEU A 13 -11.36 5.27 -10.44
C LEU A 13 -11.13 5.78 -11.87
N ARG A 14 -12.19 6.02 -12.65
CA ARG A 14 -12.07 6.47 -14.05
C ARG A 14 -11.27 7.77 -14.18
N SER A 15 -11.53 8.74 -13.30
CA SER A 15 -10.84 10.04 -13.26
C SER A 15 -9.41 9.95 -12.74
N GLN A 16 -9.11 9.00 -11.85
CA GLN A 16 -7.83 8.90 -11.14
C GLN A 16 -6.99 7.68 -11.55
N ALA A 17 -7.41 6.93 -12.57
CA ALA A 17 -6.76 5.69 -13.02
C ALA A 17 -5.27 5.88 -13.33
N VAL A 18 -4.89 7.03 -13.90
CA VAL A 18 -3.49 7.35 -14.21
C VAL A 18 -2.66 7.47 -12.93
N ASN A 19 -3.18 8.17 -11.91
CA ASN A 19 -2.49 8.37 -10.64
C ASN A 19 -2.38 7.05 -9.86
N VAL A 20 -3.47 6.26 -9.81
CA VAL A 20 -3.46 4.92 -9.20
C VAL A 20 -2.43 4.01 -9.86
N ARG A 21 -2.32 4.03 -11.20
CA ARG A 21 -1.31 3.25 -11.94
C ARG A 21 0.12 3.71 -11.63
N LYS A 22 0.36 5.02 -11.60
CA LYS A 22 1.69 5.57 -11.28
C LYS A 22 2.13 5.21 -9.86
N ILE A 23 1.24 5.34 -8.88
CA ILE A 23 1.54 4.95 -7.50
C ILE A 23 1.80 3.45 -7.40
N ARG A 24 1.02 2.62 -8.10
CA ARG A 24 1.27 1.19 -8.16
C ARG A 24 2.64 0.87 -8.77
N ALA A 25 3.07 1.58 -9.81
CA ALA A 25 4.40 1.43 -10.38
C ALA A 25 5.49 1.78 -9.37
N VAL A 26 5.30 2.84 -8.56
CA VAL A 26 6.23 3.18 -7.46
C VAL A 26 6.31 2.04 -6.44
N VAL A 27 5.18 1.44 -6.08
CA VAL A 27 5.14 0.28 -5.16
C VAL A 27 5.85 -0.94 -5.79
N GLU A 28 5.60 -1.23 -7.06
CA GLU A 28 6.26 -2.31 -7.80
C GLU A 28 7.78 -2.09 -7.87
N GLU A 29 8.24 -0.87 -8.09
CA GLU A 29 9.66 -0.53 -8.11
C GLU A 29 10.33 -0.70 -6.74
N CYS A 30 9.68 -0.27 -5.65
CA CYS A 30 10.27 -0.35 -4.32
C CYS A 30 10.15 -1.74 -3.65
N ALA A 31 9.11 -2.52 -4.00
CA ALA A 31 8.82 -3.80 -3.38
C ALA A 31 9.09 -5.01 -4.28
N GLY A 32 9.36 -4.81 -5.58
CA GLY A 32 9.48 -5.87 -6.56
C GLY A 32 8.20 -6.72 -6.62
N HIS A 33 8.29 -7.99 -6.22
CA HIS A 33 7.14 -8.91 -6.15
C HIS A 33 6.46 -8.96 -4.77
N ASN A 34 6.96 -8.19 -3.79
CA ASN A 34 6.52 -8.24 -2.40
C ASN A 34 5.40 -7.25 -2.09
N TRP A 35 4.31 -7.31 -2.86
CA TRP A 35 3.14 -6.47 -2.63
C TRP A 35 1.85 -7.14 -3.10
N ARG A 36 0.72 -6.74 -2.52
CA ARG A 36 -0.62 -7.26 -2.83
C ARG A 36 -1.65 -6.14 -2.75
N VAL A 37 -2.67 -6.21 -3.59
CA VAL A 37 -3.87 -5.36 -3.45
C VAL A 37 -4.76 -5.98 -2.38
N LEU A 38 -5.09 -5.20 -1.34
CA LEU A 38 -6.00 -5.58 -0.26
C LEU A 38 -7.47 -5.37 -0.66
N SER A 39 -7.74 -4.23 -1.28
CA SER A 39 -9.06 -3.84 -1.75
C SER A 39 -8.90 -3.02 -3.02
N ALA A 40 -9.70 -3.34 -4.03
CA ALA A 40 -9.83 -2.55 -5.26
C ALA A 40 -11.28 -2.13 -5.39
N GLY A 41 -11.51 -0.84 -5.59
CA GLY A 41 -12.86 -0.31 -5.73
C GLY A 41 -12.92 0.97 -6.54
N GLU A 42 -14.15 1.37 -6.83
CA GLU A 42 -14.47 2.58 -7.59
C GLU A 42 -13.94 3.84 -6.89
N GLN A 43 -13.80 3.85 -5.55
CA GLN A 43 -13.44 5.05 -4.78
C GLN A 43 -12.24 4.86 -3.83
N VAL A 44 -11.81 3.61 -3.62
CA VAL A 44 -10.73 3.26 -2.71
C VAL A 44 -9.89 2.14 -3.29
N CYS A 45 -8.57 2.26 -3.13
CA CYS A 45 -7.63 1.18 -3.42
C CYS A 45 -6.66 1.05 -2.24
N ALA A 46 -6.53 -0.14 -1.68
CA ALA A 46 -5.57 -0.41 -0.61
C ALA A 46 -4.54 -1.43 -1.10
N ILE A 47 -3.27 -1.10 -0.91
CA ILE A 47 -2.12 -1.90 -1.31
C ILE A 47 -1.27 -2.17 -0.07
N VAL A 48 -0.88 -3.42 0.13
CA VAL A 48 0.13 -3.80 1.13
C VAL A 48 1.42 -4.14 0.42
N PHE A 49 2.56 -3.73 0.95
CA PHE A 49 3.85 -4.02 0.34
C PHE A 49 4.97 -4.05 1.37
N VAL A 50 6.05 -4.75 1.03
CA VAL A 50 7.23 -4.92 1.86
C VAL A 50 8.43 -4.39 1.10
N THR A 51 9.22 -3.53 1.76
CA THR A 51 10.36 -2.88 1.13
C THR A 51 11.49 -2.61 2.13
N GLU A 52 12.70 -2.46 1.61
CA GLU A 52 13.86 -1.94 2.33
C GLU A 52 14.03 -0.42 2.15
N THR A 53 13.25 0.19 1.25
CA THR A 53 13.30 1.63 1.02
C THR A 53 12.99 2.39 2.32
N PRO A 54 13.87 3.30 2.76
CA PRO A 54 13.64 4.10 3.95
C PRO A 54 12.35 4.93 3.87
N LYS A 55 11.68 5.12 5.01
CA LYS A 55 10.40 5.85 5.12
C LYS A 55 10.45 7.25 4.48
N ASP A 56 11.52 7.99 4.70
CA ASP A 56 11.67 9.35 4.15
C ASP A 56 11.79 9.35 2.62
N GLN A 57 12.38 8.30 2.04
CA GLN A 57 12.47 8.15 0.59
C GLN A 57 11.12 7.74 0.01
N LEU A 58 10.38 6.83 0.65
CA LEU A 58 9.01 6.49 0.27
C LEU A 58 8.11 7.73 0.29
N ARG A 59 8.22 8.55 1.33
CA ARG A 59 7.48 9.82 1.42
C ARG A 59 7.79 10.73 0.24
N LYS A 60 9.06 10.91 -0.12
CA LYS A 60 9.46 11.73 -1.27
C LYS A 60 8.93 11.20 -2.61
N LEU A 61 8.88 9.89 -2.79
CA LEU A 61 8.34 9.27 -4.01
C LEU A 61 6.82 9.48 -4.11
N LEU A 62 6.11 9.48 -2.99
CA LEU A 62 4.64 9.59 -2.94
C LEU A 62 4.13 11.04 -2.88
N VAL A 63 4.92 11.99 -2.34
CA VAL A 63 4.52 13.40 -2.20
C VAL A 63 4.14 14.05 -3.54
N GLY A 64 4.69 13.56 -4.65
CA GLY A 64 4.35 14.01 -6.00
C GLY A 64 2.89 13.79 -6.41
N PHE A 65 2.14 12.97 -5.67
CA PHE A 65 0.73 12.67 -5.91
C PHE A 65 -0.23 13.40 -4.96
N GLU A 66 0.27 14.14 -3.96
CA GLU A 66 -0.55 14.87 -2.97
C GLU A 66 -1.25 16.11 -3.56
N GLY A 67 -0.95 16.48 -4.80
CA GLY A 67 -1.31 17.77 -5.40
C GLY A 67 -2.75 17.92 -5.91
N SER A 68 -3.68 17.00 -5.64
CA SER A 68 -5.09 17.18 -6.03
C SER A 68 -6.02 17.04 -4.84
N GLU A 69 -6.90 18.02 -4.63
CA GLU A 69 -7.93 17.98 -3.57
C GLU A 69 -8.81 16.72 -3.62
N GLN A 70 -8.88 16.09 -4.80
CA GLN A 70 -9.69 14.91 -5.09
C GLN A 70 -8.90 13.59 -5.01
N PHE A 71 -7.61 13.63 -4.65
CA PHE A 71 -6.80 12.43 -4.56
C PHE A 71 -5.94 12.51 -3.30
N GLN A 72 -6.26 11.67 -2.33
CA GLN A 72 -5.57 11.63 -1.05
C GLN A 72 -5.05 10.22 -0.81
N PHE A 73 -4.01 10.07 0.00
CA PHE A 73 -3.52 8.75 0.37
C PHE A 73 -2.99 8.73 1.80
N LEU A 74 -2.95 7.53 2.35
CA LEU A 74 -2.44 7.25 3.68
C LEU A 74 -1.42 6.12 3.60
N LEU A 75 -0.20 6.38 4.05
CA LEU A 75 0.86 5.38 4.18
C LEU A 75 1.06 5.04 5.66
N ILE A 76 0.84 3.78 6.02
CA ILE A 76 0.97 3.25 7.39
C ILE A 76 2.04 2.18 7.40
N GLU A 77 2.97 2.26 8.34
CA GLU A 77 3.86 1.14 8.67
C GLU A 77 3.11 0.14 9.56
N VAL A 78 3.05 -1.12 9.15
CA VAL A 78 2.29 -2.17 9.83
C VAL A 78 3.19 -2.84 10.87
N ALA A 79 2.91 -2.59 12.14
CA ALA A 79 3.62 -3.21 13.25
C ALA A 79 3.15 -4.65 13.54
N ASP A 80 1.83 -4.86 13.51
CA ASP A 80 1.16 -6.14 13.81
C ASP A 80 -0.29 -6.19 13.23
N PRO A 81 -0.68 -7.22 12.46
CA PRO A 81 -2.01 -7.42 11.89
C PRO A 81 -2.88 -8.26 12.84
N ILE A 82 -3.74 -7.60 13.60
CA ILE A 82 -4.51 -8.25 14.67
C ILE A 82 -5.75 -8.98 14.12
N GLN A 83 -6.42 -8.41 13.10
CA GLN A 83 -7.62 -8.98 12.48
C GLN A 83 -7.93 -8.29 11.14
N GLY A 84 -8.59 -8.98 10.20
CA GLY A 84 -9.04 -8.34 8.96
C GLY A 84 -9.97 -9.19 8.10
N PHE A 85 -10.77 -8.52 7.25
CA PHE A 85 -11.54 -9.15 6.18
C PHE A 85 -10.71 -9.18 4.90
N LEU A 86 -9.71 -10.07 4.86
CA LEU A 86 -8.85 -10.28 3.70
C LEU A 86 -8.99 -11.71 3.19
N SER A 87 -8.61 -11.93 1.93
CA SER A 87 -8.49 -13.29 1.41
C SER A 87 -7.50 -14.08 2.27
N LYS A 88 -7.73 -15.39 2.41
CA LYS A 88 -6.86 -16.28 3.20
C LYS A 88 -5.40 -16.23 2.74
N ASP A 89 -5.17 -16.11 1.43
CA ASP A 89 -3.83 -16.07 0.85
C ASP A 89 -3.14 -14.73 1.14
N THR A 90 -3.85 -13.61 1.01
CA THR A 90 -3.33 -12.29 1.39
C THR A 90 -3.01 -12.25 2.88
N TRP A 91 -3.89 -12.78 3.72
CA TRP A 91 -3.69 -12.83 5.17
C TRP A 91 -2.44 -13.62 5.56
N LYS A 92 -2.29 -14.85 5.04
CA LYS A 92 -1.09 -15.67 5.26
C LYS A 92 0.18 -14.98 4.76
N TRP A 93 0.11 -14.32 3.61
CA TRP A 93 1.23 -13.57 3.05
C TRP A 93 1.64 -12.42 3.97
N ILE A 94 0.70 -11.66 4.53
CA ILE A 94 1.01 -10.59 5.49
C ILE A 94 1.69 -11.19 6.72
N GLN A 95 1.10 -12.23 7.32
CA GLN A 95 1.65 -12.89 8.51
C GLN A 95 3.09 -13.39 8.29
N SER A 96 3.40 -13.97 7.13
CA SER A 96 4.75 -14.47 6.85
C SER A 96 5.82 -13.37 6.80
N HIS A 97 5.45 -12.13 6.46
CA HIS A 97 6.40 -11.01 6.34
C HIS A 97 6.63 -10.24 7.64
N LEU A 98 5.83 -10.49 8.67
CA LEU A 98 6.03 -9.90 9.98
C LEU A 98 6.86 -10.79 10.91
N GLY A 99 7.08 -12.04 10.49
CA GLY A 99 7.69 -13.08 11.31
C GLY A 99 6.82 -13.42 12.52
N ASP A 100 7.01 -14.59 13.10
CA ASP A 100 6.56 -14.81 14.47
C ASP A 100 7.29 -13.81 15.39
N LYS A 101 6.77 -12.59 15.55
CA LYS A 101 7.06 -11.74 16.72
C LYS A 101 6.37 -12.35 17.95
N LYS A 102 6.56 -13.65 18.17
CA LYS A 102 6.37 -14.26 19.47
C LYS A 102 7.69 -14.13 20.21
N ALA A 103 7.75 -13.08 21.01
CA ALA A 103 8.58 -13.03 22.20
C ALA A 103 8.29 -14.22 23.12
#